data_AF-A0A6I0EYZ2-F1
#
_entry.id   AF-A0A6I0EYZ2-F1
#
_cell.length_a   1.000
_cell.length_b   1.000
_cell.length_c   1.000
_cell.angle_alpha   90.00
_cell.angle_beta   90.00
_cell.angle_gamma   90.00
#
_symmetry.space_group_name_H-M   'P 1'
#
loop_
_entity.id
_entity.type
_entity.pdbx_description
1 polymer ?
#
loop_
_entity_poly.entity_id
_entity_poly.type
_entity_poly.pdbx_seq_one_letter_code
_entity_poly.pdbx_strand_id
1 'polypeptide(L)'
;MKKKILAVLLIAIFTLVAIPLEYSYSQSKPIEYETHYFLDTGVVFVWKHSDGRWQNNLKPNDTYKSSYTLNMGALPHGKINKEDIEVVKVEPYSPSKHSFDTENFRRWSSPKAKDQFEYDENFYRHASNNINVANKNYDNKTGNLTVNFKAKLTPREALYDVKKTLEYIGPQEVYAYMGGERNVSQEIKNAIEMLKPSNFAANVEGYMYFVPTVVEYRVPKEKEIEYSDNYEFSAFHRYSMTHKKNPNDDRKKYEFWMFRPIDAEPTLSDEFLVEASSWTHEKGLKEFPAKYYKLDKDNPFLLYDFHADYNPLIAVIYRKGIENEKYKDDEVFKKQFFNGYEKEHQGEKYYLYDWWIRQADGEMMPTKYLFEHFSDDVVQRFLNYFGYDDPEEWTYNIRN
;
A
#
# COMPACT_ATOMS: atom_id res chain seq x y z
N MET A 1 10.64 70.65 -22.94
CA MET A 1 9.80 69.61 -22.32
C MET A 1 10.12 68.19 -22.77
N LYS A 2 10.28 67.89 -24.07
CA LYS A 2 10.48 66.52 -24.58
C LYS A 2 11.66 65.72 -23.97
N LYS A 3 12.78 66.38 -23.65
CA LYS A 3 13.97 65.72 -23.04
C LYS A 3 13.78 65.29 -21.58
N LYS A 4 12.91 65.98 -20.82
CA LYS A 4 12.64 65.66 -19.41
C LYS A 4 11.69 64.46 -19.29
N ILE A 5 10.73 64.35 -20.21
CA ILE A 5 9.78 63.22 -20.25
C ILE A 5 10.51 61.92 -20.59
N LEU A 6 11.46 61.97 -21.54
CA LEU A 6 12.26 60.80 -21.91
C LEU A 6 13.15 60.29 -20.77
N ALA A 7 13.74 61.20 -19.98
CA ALA A 7 14.56 60.85 -18.83
C ALA A 7 13.74 60.17 -17.72
N VAL A 8 12.54 60.67 -17.45
CA VAL A 8 11.63 60.05 -16.44
C VAL A 8 11.17 58.66 -16.89
N LEU A 9 10.89 58.48 -18.18
CA LEU A 9 10.51 57.18 -18.75
C LEU A 9 11.65 56.16 -18.71
N LEU A 10 12.88 56.58 -19.00
CA LEU A 10 14.06 55.71 -18.91
C LEU A 10 14.38 55.31 -17.47
N ILE A 11 14.22 56.21 -16.50
CA ILE A 11 14.40 55.89 -15.08
C ILE A 11 13.31 54.92 -14.60
N ALA A 12 12.05 55.12 -15.00
CA ALA A 12 10.95 54.23 -14.66
C ALA A 12 11.15 52.80 -15.23
N ILE A 13 11.63 52.69 -16.47
CA ILE A 13 11.96 51.40 -17.09
C ILE A 13 13.16 50.75 -16.39
N PHE A 14 14.20 51.52 -16.03
CA PHE A 14 15.34 50.97 -15.29
C PHE A 14 14.97 50.48 -13.89
N THR A 15 14.05 51.16 -13.20
CA THR A 15 13.53 50.69 -11.89
C THR A 15 12.62 49.47 -12.00
N LEU A 16 11.90 49.29 -13.12
CA LEU A 16 11.06 48.11 -13.37
C LEU A 16 11.88 46.86 -13.75
N VAL A 17 13.05 47.04 -14.38
CA VAL A 17 13.96 45.93 -14.77
C VAL A 17 14.94 45.58 -13.64
N ALA A 18 15.17 46.48 -12.68
CA ALA A 18 16.01 46.25 -11.50
C ALA A 18 15.24 45.70 -10.28
N ILE A 19 14.02 45.18 -10.46
CA ILE A 19 13.45 44.28 -9.45
C ILE A 19 14.31 43.02 -9.53
N PRO A 20 15.06 42.65 -8.47
CA PRO A 20 15.73 41.38 -8.46
C PRO A 20 14.66 40.32 -8.70
N LEU A 21 14.73 39.67 -9.86
CA LEU A 21 14.16 38.34 -10.01
C LEU A 21 14.92 37.51 -8.99
N GLU A 22 14.41 37.49 -7.76
CA GLU A 22 14.65 36.42 -6.82
C GLU A 22 14.13 35.18 -7.54
N TYR A 23 15.01 34.61 -8.37
CA TYR A 23 14.97 33.21 -8.71
C TYR A 23 15.03 32.52 -7.36
N SER A 24 13.85 32.25 -6.81
CA SER A 24 13.66 31.23 -5.80
C SER A 24 14.13 29.94 -6.46
N TYR A 25 15.44 29.75 -6.42
CA TYR A 25 16.10 28.48 -6.62
C TYR A 25 15.61 27.65 -5.44
N SER A 26 14.42 27.06 -5.62
CA SER A 26 13.97 25.98 -4.77
C SER A 26 15.03 24.91 -4.95
N GLN A 27 16.02 24.92 -4.05
CA GLN A 27 16.92 23.80 -3.92
C GLN A 27 16.03 22.66 -3.48
N SER A 28 15.62 21.85 -4.46
CA SER A 28 14.95 20.59 -4.20
C SER A 28 15.85 19.86 -3.21
N LYS A 29 15.39 19.71 -1.96
CA LYS A 29 16.10 18.90 -0.96
C LYS A 29 16.48 17.57 -1.64
N PRO A 30 17.73 17.12 -1.53
CA PRO A 30 18.14 15.86 -2.12
C PRO A 30 17.18 14.76 -1.65
N ILE A 31 16.73 13.92 -2.59
CA ILE A 31 15.86 12.79 -2.27
C ILE A 31 16.67 11.83 -1.39
N GLU A 32 16.19 11.59 -0.17
CA GLU A 32 16.75 10.58 0.71
C GLU A 32 16.29 9.20 0.25
N TYR A 33 17.17 8.21 0.31
CA TYR A 33 16.90 6.84 -0.10
C TYR A 33 17.04 5.89 1.08
N GLU A 34 16.12 4.94 1.17
CA GLU A 34 16.20 3.81 2.07
C GLU A 34 16.72 2.57 1.31
N THR A 35 17.58 1.78 1.96
CA THR A 35 18.16 0.56 1.38
C THR A 35 17.39 -0.67 1.86
N HIS A 36 16.94 -1.48 0.92
CA HIS A 36 16.25 -2.74 1.16
C HIS A 36 17.01 -3.91 0.54
N TYR A 37 16.72 -5.09 1.07
CA TYR A 37 17.29 -6.36 0.64
C TYR A 37 16.18 -7.35 0.35
N PHE A 38 16.24 -8.01 -0.80
CA PHE A 38 15.35 -9.11 -1.15
C PHE A 38 16.15 -10.38 -1.42
N LEU A 39 15.92 -11.41 -0.61
CA LEU A 39 16.50 -12.73 -0.78
C LEU A 39 15.61 -13.60 -1.67
N ASP A 40 16.14 -13.95 -2.83
CA ASP A 40 15.59 -14.96 -3.73
C ASP A 40 16.41 -16.25 -3.64
N THR A 41 15.75 -17.41 -3.73
CA THR A 41 16.41 -18.71 -3.63
C THR A 41 16.03 -19.58 -4.81
N GLY A 42 16.88 -19.57 -5.84
CA GLY A 42 16.72 -20.46 -6.98
C GLY A 42 16.89 -21.93 -6.57
N VAL A 43 16.05 -22.80 -7.13
CA VAL A 43 16.13 -24.24 -6.93
C VAL A 43 16.59 -24.91 -8.22
N VAL A 44 17.70 -25.64 -8.16
CA VAL A 44 18.18 -26.46 -9.27
C VAL A 44 17.96 -27.92 -8.92
N PHE A 45 17.00 -28.55 -9.60
CA PHE A 45 16.73 -29.96 -9.46
C PHE A 45 17.48 -30.73 -10.55
N VAL A 46 18.22 -31.76 -10.14
CA VAL A 46 19.06 -32.57 -11.02
C VAL A 46 18.78 -34.04 -10.75
N TRP A 47 18.40 -34.81 -11.78
CA TRP A 47 18.20 -36.24 -11.63
C TRP A 47 18.90 -37.05 -12.72
N LYS A 48 19.08 -38.33 -12.40
CA LYS A 48 19.58 -39.37 -13.30
C LYS A 48 18.48 -40.36 -13.60
N HIS A 49 18.24 -40.60 -14.89
CA HIS A 49 17.28 -41.57 -15.39
C HIS A 49 17.73 -43.00 -15.08
N SER A 50 16.81 -43.96 -15.18
CA SER A 50 17.08 -45.38 -14.94
C SER A 50 18.12 -45.98 -15.90
N ASP A 51 18.25 -45.39 -17.10
CA ASP A 51 19.25 -45.74 -18.12
C ASP A 51 20.65 -45.15 -17.84
N GLY A 52 20.79 -44.41 -16.72
CA GLY A 52 22.05 -43.81 -16.28
C GLY A 52 22.36 -42.42 -16.86
N ARG A 53 21.52 -41.88 -17.75
CA ARG A 53 21.69 -40.52 -18.29
C ARG A 53 21.20 -39.46 -17.32
N TRP A 54 21.89 -38.32 -17.28
CA TRP A 54 21.50 -37.17 -16.47
C TRP A 54 20.56 -36.24 -17.23
N GLN A 55 19.56 -35.67 -16.54
CA GLN A 55 18.67 -34.66 -17.12
C GLN A 55 19.49 -33.48 -17.64
N ASN A 56 19.23 -33.04 -18.87
CA ASN A 56 19.91 -31.91 -19.52
C ASN A 56 21.45 -32.03 -19.54
N ASN A 57 22.00 -33.25 -19.43
CA ASN A 57 23.43 -33.50 -19.26
C ASN A 57 24.07 -32.76 -18.07
N LEU A 58 23.28 -32.44 -17.03
CA LEU A 58 23.75 -31.82 -15.80
C LEU A 58 23.90 -32.87 -14.70
N LYS A 59 25.08 -32.98 -14.11
CA LYS A 59 25.35 -33.90 -12.98
C LYS A 59 25.96 -33.16 -11.78
N PRO A 60 26.03 -33.79 -10.60
CA PRO A 60 26.77 -33.24 -9.46
C PRO A 60 28.17 -32.76 -9.85
N ASN A 61 28.58 -31.63 -9.28
CA ASN A 61 29.81 -30.87 -9.53
C ASN A 61 29.91 -30.12 -10.87
N ASP A 62 28.94 -30.24 -11.78
CA ASP A 62 28.90 -29.41 -12.99
C ASP A 62 28.63 -27.94 -12.67
N THR A 63 28.84 -27.07 -13.65
CA THR A 63 28.46 -25.66 -13.58
C THR A 63 27.12 -25.45 -14.28
N TYR A 64 26.12 -25.04 -13.51
CA TYR A 64 24.82 -24.62 -14.02
C TYR A 64 24.85 -23.13 -14.35
N LYS A 65 24.21 -22.75 -15.46
CA LYS A 65 24.05 -21.36 -15.89
C LYS A 65 22.58 -21.11 -16.16
N SER A 66 22.03 -20.04 -15.59
CA SER A 66 20.62 -19.72 -15.77
C SER A 66 20.36 -18.24 -15.54
N SER A 67 19.12 -17.85 -15.80
CA SER A 67 18.58 -16.52 -15.59
C SER A 67 17.22 -16.60 -14.93
N TYR A 68 16.92 -15.70 -14.01
CA TYR A 68 15.57 -15.49 -13.51
C TYR A 68 15.19 -14.03 -13.61
N THR A 69 13.88 -13.77 -13.60
CA THR A 69 13.32 -12.42 -13.61
C THR A 69 12.48 -12.23 -12.35
N LEU A 70 12.76 -11.16 -11.62
CA LEU A 70 12.02 -10.73 -10.44
C LEU A 70 11.27 -9.45 -10.77
N ASN A 71 9.95 -9.41 -10.51
CA ASN A 71 9.19 -8.17 -10.63
C ASN A 71 9.34 -7.35 -9.34
N MET A 72 10.24 -6.37 -9.37
CA MET A 72 10.54 -5.49 -8.24
C MET A 72 9.33 -4.61 -7.87
N GLY A 73 8.49 -4.23 -8.84
CA GLY A 73 7.30 -3.42 -8.62
C GLY A 73 6.11 -4.18 -7.99
N ALA A 74 6.20 -5.51 -7.89
CA ALA A 74 5.22 -6.35 -7.22
C ALA A 74 5.67 -6.83 -5.83
N LEU A 75 6.86 -6.39 -5.37
CA LEU A 75 7.32 -6.71 -4.02
C LEU A 75 6.43 -5.95 -3.00
N PRO A 76 6.17 -6.52 -1.81
CA PRO A 76 5.16 -6.03 -0.87
C PRO A 76 5.53 -4.73 -0.11
N HIS A 77 6.33 -3.85 -0.71
CA HIS A 77 6.82 -2.61 -0.10
C HIS A 77 5.88 -1.44 -0.40
N GLY A 78 4.64 -1.46 0.09
CA GLY A 78 3.72 -0.35 -0.19
C GLY A 78 3.60 -0.04 -1.69
N LYS A 79 3.14 1.15 -2.08
CA LYS A 79 3.06 1.55 -3.48
C LYS A 79 4.36 2.25 -3.91
N ILE A 80 5.44 1.50 -4.14
CA ILE A 80 6.67 2.09 -4.70
C ILE A 80 6.57 2.07 -6.22
N ASN A 81 6.74 3.25 -6.84
CA ASN A 81 6.80 3.32 -8.30
C ASN A 81 8.06 2.61 -8.78
N LYS A 82 7.90 1.67 -9.71
CA LYS A 82 9.01 0.95 -10.37
C LYS A 82 10.09 1.89 -10.95
N GLU A 83 9.75 3.11 -11.33
CA GLU A 83 10.68 4.10 -11.87
C GLU A 83 11.66 4.64 -10.82
N ASP A 84 11.27 4.58 -9.55
CA ASP A 84 12.02 5.10 -8.42
C ASP A 84 12.95 4.06 -7.77
N ILE A 85 12.88 2.80 -8.22
CA ILE A 85 13.70 1.70 -7.69
C ILE A 85 15.10 1.76 -8.30
N GLU A 86 16.12 1.91 -7.46
CA GLU A 86 17.53 1.79 -7.84
C GLU A 86 18.08 0.42 -7.41
N VAL A 87 18.28 -0.50 -8.36
CA VAL A 87 18.92 -1.79 -8.06
C VAL A 87 20.44 -1.62 -7.93
N VAL A 88 20.92 -1.55 -6.69
CA VAL A 88 22.33 -1.30 -6.35
C VAL A 88 23.19 -2.51 -6.73
N LYS A 89 22.90 -3.68 -6.16
CA LYS A 89 23.70 -4.90 -6.40
C LYS A 89 22.88 -6.17 -6.26
N VAL A 90 23.38 -7.23 -6.90
CA VAL A 90 22.89 -8.59 -6.71
C VAL A 90 24.10 -9.46 -6.42
N GLU A 91 24.11 -10.13 -5.28
CA GLU A 91 25.22 -10.96 -4.85
C GLU A 91 24.74 -12.27 -4.21
N PRO A 92 25.58 -13.31 -4.12
CA PRO A 92 25.25 -14.51 -3.37
C PRO A 92 24.95 -14.19 -1.89
N TYR A 93 23.94 -14.85 -1.32
CA TYR A 93 23.62 -14.69 0.10
C TYR A 93 24.78 -15.17 1.00
N SER A 94 25.00 -14.43 2.09
CA SER A 94 25.90 -14.81 3.17
C SER A 94 25.31 -14.36 4.50
N PRO A 95 25.12 -15.27 5.47
CA PRO A 95 24.65 -14.94 6.83
C PRO A 95 25.51 -13.89 7.54
N SER A 96 26.80 -13.77 7.17
CA SER A 96 27.72 -12.77 7.75
C SER A 96 27.48 -11.34 7.27
N LYS A 97 26.78 -11.17 6.14
CA LYS A 97 26.51 -9.87 5.51
C LYS A 97 25.05 -9.46 5.61
N HIS A 98 24.16 -10.45 5.68
CA HIS A 98 22.73 -10.30 5.51
C HIS A 98 22.03 -10.96 6.69
N SER A 99 21.24 -10.19 7.45
CA SER A 99 20.47 -10.66 8.60
C SER A 99 18.98 -10.56 8.33
N PHE A 100 18.23 -11.58 8.74
CA PHE A 100 16.77 -11.60 8.59
C PHE A 100 16.06 -10.68 9.58
N ASP A 101 16.77 -10.15 10.57
CA ASP A 101 16.20 -9.38 11.69
C ASP A 101 16.07 -7.89 11.38
N THR A 102 16.35 -7.46 10.15
CA THR A 102 16.20 -6.05 9.77
C THR A 102 14.85 -5.82 9.11
N GLU A 103 14.19 -4.71 9.46
CA GLU A 103 12.90 -4.30 8.89
C GLU A 103 12.94 -4.14 7.36
N ASN A 104 14.14 -3.96 6.81
CA ASN A 104 14.42 -3.78 5.39
C ASN A 104 14.83 -5.05 4.66
N PHE A 105 14.88 -6.19 5.35
CA PHE A 105 15.13 -7.49 4.73
C PHE A 105 13.80 -8.17 4.43
N ARG A 106 13.68 -8.64 3.19
CA ARG A 106 12.58 -9.47 2.73
C ARG A 106 13.12 -10.71 2.07
N ARG A 107 12.27 -11.73 2.01
CA ARG A 107 12.58 -13.02 1.41
C ARG A 107 11.34 -13.56 0.75
N TRP A 108 11.56 -14.42 -0.23
CA TRP A 108 10.49 -15.25 -0.74
C TRP A 108 9.87 -16.10 0.37
N SER A 109 8.54 -16.24 0.34
CA SER A 109 7.78 -16.97 1.36
C SER A 109 7.92 -18.48 1.15
N SER A 110 8.62 -19.14 2.06
CA SER A 110 8.67 -20.60 2.17
C SER A 110 8.25 -21.05 3.56
N PRO A 111 7.48 -22.14 3.69
CA PRO A 111 7.26 -22.79 4.99
C PRO A 111 8.55 -23.25 5.69
N LYS A 112 9.67 -23.33 4.96
CA LYS A 112 11.00 -23.79 5.43
C LYS A 112 11.97 -22.63 5.73
N ALA A 113 11.53 -21.38 5.63
CA ALA A 113 12.37 -20.19 5.75
C ALA A 113 11.70 -19.11 6.63
N LYS A 114 11.11 -19.50 7.77
CA LYS A 114 10.39 -18.53 8.62
C LYS A 114 11.33 -17.58 9.33
N ASP A 115 12.55 -18.00 9.62
CA ASP A 115 13.61 -17.19 10.20
C ASP A 115 14.97 -17.58 9.59
N GLN A 116 16.03 -16.92 10.03
CA GLN A 116 17.39 -17.16 9.52
C GLN A 116 17.90 -18.56 9.87
N PHE A 117 17.58 -19.06 11.06
CA PHE A 117 18.01 -20.39 11.49
C PHE A 117 17.36 -21.47 10.63
N GLU A 118 16.05 -21.43 10.45
CA GLU A 118 15.32 -22.33 9.55
C GLU A 118 15.87 -22.22 8.13
N TYR A 119 16.14 -20.99 7.64
CA TYR A 119 16.70 -20.82 6.31
C TYR A 119 18.09 -21.44 6.17
N ASP A 120 18.96 -21.25 7.16
CA ASP A 120 20.32 -21.76 7.09
C ASP A 120 20.35 -23.30 7.14
N GLU A 121 19.51 -23.89 8.00
CA GLU A 121 19.32 -25.34 8.12
C GLU A 121 18.66 -25.97 6.89
N ASN A 122 17.67 -25.32 6.29
CA ASN A 122 16.90 -25.91 5.19
C ASN A 122 17.49 -25.56 3.80
N PHE A 123 18.08 -24.37 3.62
CA PHE A 123 18.53 -23.92 2.30
C PHE A 123 20.04 -23.70 2.27
N TYR A 124 20.60 -22.91 3.18
CA TYR A 124 21.98 -22.43 3.05
C TYR A 124 23.03 -23.55 3.09
N ARG A 125 22.88 -24.52 3.99
CA ARG A 125 23.79 -25.68 4.08
C ARG A 125 23.80 -26.54 2.81
N HIS A 126 22.70 -26.55 2.07
CA HIS A 126 22.49 -27.27 0.82
C HIS A 126 22.74 -26.41 -0.42
N ALA A 127 22.98 -25.11 -0.23
CA ALA A 127 23.22 -24.17 -1.31
C ALA A 127 24.53 -24.47 -2.04
N SER A 128 24.60 -24.04 -3.30
CA SER A 128 25.84 -24.06 -4.06
C SER A 128 26.96 -23.34 -3.32
N ASN A 129 28.12 -23.99 -3.22
CA ASN A 129 29.29 -23.41 -2.58
C ASN A 129 29.99 -22.34 -3.44
N ASN A 130 29.61 -22.21 -4.71
CA ASN A 130 30.18 -21.25 -5.64
C ASN A 130 29.09 -20.73 -6.56
N ILE A 131 28.62 -19.52 -6.25
CA ILE A 131 27.62 -18.78 -7.01
C ILE A 131 28.29 -17.51 -7.52
N ASN A 132 28.16 -17.25 -8.82
CA ASN A 132 28.66 -16.06 -9.47
C ASN A 132 27.53 -15.38 -10.23
N VAL A 133 27.15 -14.17 -9.80
CA VAL A 133 26.19 -13.34 -10.50
C VAL A 133 26.92 -12.65 -11.66
N ALA A 134 26.61 -13.07 -12.88
CA ALA A 134 27.32 -12.64 -14.07
C ALA A 134 26.90 -11.22 -14.50
N ASN A 135 25.60 -10.93 -14.48
CA ASN A 135 25.07 -9.60 -14.71
C ASN A 135 23.67 -9.45 -14.09
N LYS A 136 23.22 -8.21 -14.01
CA LYS A 136 21.86 -7.83 -13.62
C LYS A 136 21.37 -6.74 -14.57
N ASN A 137 20.11 -6.79 -14.97
CA ASN A 137 19.47 -5.77 -15.81
C ASN A 137 18.10 -5.43 -15.25
N TYR A 138 17.91 -4.18 -14.84
CA TYR A 138 16.63 -3.68 -14.35
C TYR A 138 15.95 -2.85 -15.44
N ASP A 139 14.71 -3.21 -15.78
CA ASP A 139 13.86 -2.44 -16.68
C ASP A 139 12.83 -1.64 -15.86
N ASN A 140 13.06 -0.34 -15.75
CA ASN A 140 12.20 0.58 -15.00
C ASN A 140 10.79 0.73 -15.59
N LYS A 141 10.58 0.37 -16.87
CA LYS A 141 9.25 0.43 -17.49
C LYS A 141 8.40 -0.75 -17.10
N THR A 142 9.00 -1.93 -16.94
CA THR A 142 8.26 -3.15 -16.56
C THR A 142 8.38 -3.46 -15.08
N GLY A 143 9.35 -2.88 -14.37
CA GLY A 143 9.68 -3.23 -12.99
C GLY A 143 10.44 -4.55 -12.88
N ASN A 144 10.90 -5.12 -13.99
CA ASN A 144 11.53 -6.45 -14.01
C ASN A 144 13.05 -6.34 -13.86
N LEU A 145 13.59 -7.06 -12.89
CA LEU A 145 15.02 -7.31 -12.72
C LEU A 145 15.36 -8.70 -13.25
N THR A 146 16.13 -8.76 -14.33
CA THR A 146 16.70 -10.02 -14.83
C THR A 146 18.09 -10.23 -14.25
N VAL A 147 18.31 -11.39 -13.63
CA VAL A 147 19.59 -11.77 -13.02
C VAL A 147 20.12 -13.00 -13.75
N ASN A 148 21.33 -12.90 -14.28
CA ASN A 148 22.04 -14.03 -14.87
C ASN A 148 23.12 -14.53 -13.92
N PHE A 149 23.16 -15.83 -13.67
CA PHE A 149 24.12 -16.41 -12.73
C PHE A 149 24.75 -17.70 -13.24
N LYS A 150 25.84 -18.08 -12.59
CA LYS A 150 26.48 -19.38 -12.69
C LYS A 150 26.60 -19.97 -11.29
N ALA A 151 26.27 -21.23 -11.12
CA ALA A 151 26.39 -21.93 -9.85
C ALA A 151 27.08 -23.28 -10.04
N LYS A 152 27.97 -23.67 -9.13
CA LYS A 152 28.53 -25.01 -9.10
C LYS A 152 27.56 -25.95 -8.37
N LEU A 153 27.25 -27.09 -8.96
CA LEU A 153 26.38 -28.12 -8.36
C LEU A 153 27.14 -28.92 -7.29
N THR A 154 27.75 -28.22 -6.34
CA THR A 154 28.42 -28.76 -5.17
C THR A 154 27.83 -28.04 -3.96
N PRO A 155 27.25 -28.76 -2.99
CA PRO A 155 26.65 -28.11 -1.83
C PRO A 155 27.75 -27.50 -0.96
N ARG A 156 27.35 -26.53 -0.13
CA ARG A 156 28.23 -25.91 0.86
C ARG A 156 28.63 -26.91 1.94
N GLU A 157 27.68 -27.66 2.46
CA GLU A 157 27.91 -28.60 3.56
C GLU A 157 27.33 -29.99 3.27
N ALA A 158 26.07 -30.06 2.88
CA ALA A 158 25.36 -31.32 2.72
C ALA A 158 24.57 -31.36 1.42
N LEU A 159 24.60 -32.50 0.74
CA LEU A 159 23.79 -32.72 -0.45
C LEU A 159 22.33 -32.98 -0.05
N TYR A 160 21.38 -32.29 -0.68
CA TYR A 160 19.96 -32.59 -0.49
C TYR A 160 19.55 -33.75 -1.42
N ASP A 161 19.45 -34.95 -0.84
CA ASP A 161 19.07 -36.18 -1.55
C ASP A 161 17.54 -36.31 -1.63
N VAL A 162 16.99 -36.01 -2.81
CA VAL A 162 15.56 -36.03 -3.06
C VAL A 162 15.01 -37.45 -2.96
N LYS A 163 15.76 -38.44 -3.45
CA LYS A 163 15.35 -39.85 -3.41
C LYS A 163 15.17 -40.31 -1.96
N LYS A 164 16.15 -40.01 -1.10
CA LYS A 164 16.08 -40.32 0.33
C LYS A 164 14.90 -39.62 1.01
N THR A 165 14.66 -38.34 0.72
CA THR A 165 13.51 -37.62 1.28
C THR A 165 12.19 -38.23 0.83
N LEU A 166 12.07 -38.65 -0.43
CA LEU A 166 10.86 -39.30 -0.95
C LEU A 166 10.60 -40.66 -0.30
N GLU A 167 11.65 -41.40 0.03
CA GLU A 167 11.57 -42.70 0.71
C GLU A 167 11.08 -42.58 2.15
N TYR A 168 11.61 -41.63 2.92
CA TYR A 168 11.37 -41.55 4.36
C TYR A 168 10.30 -40.54 4.78
N ILE A 169 10.04 -39.51 3.98
CA ILE A 169 9.15 -38.39 4.34
C ILE A 169 8.03 -38.23 3.32
N GLY A 170 8.38 -38.15 2.03
CA GLY A 170 7.44 -38.07 0.92
C GLY A 170 7.54 -36.78 0.08
N PRO A 171 6.72 -36.66 -0.98
CA PRO A 171 6.84 -35.60 -1.99
C PRO A 171 6.51 -34.20 -1.48
N GLN A 172 5.62 -34.09 -0.49
CA GLN A 172 5.23 -32.79 0.06
C GLN A 172 6.40 -32.06 0.72
N GLU A 173 7.34 -32.81 1.31
CA GLU A 173 8.56 -32.24 1.87
C GLU A 173 9.43 -31.61 0.78
N VAL A 174 9.62 -32.31 -0.36
CA VAL A 174 10.35 -31.79 -1.52
C VAL A 174 9.68 -30.52 -2.08
N TYR A 175 8.35 -30.53 -2.18
CA TYR A 175 7.60 -29.37 -2.64
C TYR A 175 7.72 -28.17 -1.71
N ALA A 176 7.86 -28.37 -0.39
CA ALA A 176 8.04 -27.27 0.56
C ALA A 176 9.32 -26.45 0.27
N TYR A 177 10.41 -27.11 -0.13
CA TYR A 177 11.64 -26.45 -0.57
C TYR A 177 11.50 -25.70 -1.90
N MET A 178 10.44 -25.96 -2.67
CA MET A 178 10.14 -25.29 -3.94
C MET A 178 8.99 -24.27 -3.82
N GLY A 179 8.54 -23.97 -2.59
CA GLY A 179 7.50 -22.96 -2.34
C GLY A 179 6.10 -23.54 -2.18
N GLY A 180 6.00 -24.85 -2.02
CA GLY A 180 4.74 -25.57 -2.01
C GLY A 180 4.34 -26.07 -3.39
N GLU A 181 3.49 -27.09 -3.39
CA GLU A 181 3.14 -27.89 -4.57
C GLU A 181 2.57 -27.08 -5.75
N ARG A 182 1.89 -25.96 -5.46
CA ARG A 182 1.30 -25.09 -6.49
C ARG A 182 2.36 -24.36 -7.33
N ASN A 183 3.57 -24.18 -6.79
CA ASN A 183 4.67 -23.49 -7.45
C ASN A 183 5.61 -24.44 -8.21
N VAL A 184 5.35 -25.75 -8.14
CA VAL A 184 6.17 -26.77 -8.80
C VAL A 184 5.60 -27.11 -10.17
N SER A 185 6.45 -27.07 -11.20
CA SER A 185 6.06 -27.39 -12.58
C SER A 185 5.67 -28.87 -12.74
N GLN A 186 4.82 -29.16 -13.72
CA GLN A 186 4.40 -30.54 -13.99
C GLN A 186 5.57 -31.45 -14.39
N GLU A 187 6.58 -30.92 -15.07
CA GLU A 187 7.80 -31.67 -15.43
C GLU A 187 8.53 -32.17 -14.17
N ILE A 188 8.71 -31.30 -13.17
CA ILE A 188 9.34 -31.66 -11.90
C ILE A 188 8.48 -32.66 -11.13
N LYS A 189 7.15 -32.46 -11.08
CA LYS A 189 6.22 -33.40 -10.45
C LYS A 189 6.30 -34.79 -11.05
N ASN A 190 6.33 -34.88 -12.38
CA ASN A 190 6.43 -36.15 -13.10
C ASN A 190 7.72 -36.89 -12.77
N ALA A 191 8.81 -36.19 -12.54
CA ALA A 191 10.06 -36.84 -12.19
C ALA A 191 10.19 -37.21 -10.71
N ILE A 192 9.60 -36.41 -9.83
CA ILE A 192 9.40 -36.81 -8.44
C ILE A 192 8.58 -38.10 -8.37
N GLU A 193 7.58 -38.27 -9.25
CA GLU A 193 6.82 -39.53 -9.38
C GLU A 193 7.71 -40.72 -9.80
N MET A 194 8.64 -40.50 -10.72
CA MET A 194 9.62 -41.52 -11.15
C MET A 194 10.64 -41.87 -10.06
N LEU A 195 10.87 -40.95 -9.11
CA LEU A 195 11.73 -41.12 -7.96
C LEU A 195 11.01 -41.73 -6.75
N LYS A 196 9.73 -42.13 -6.87
CA LYS A 196 9.02 -42.75 -5.76
C LYS A 196 9.51 -44.18 -5.48
N PRO A 197 9.43 -44.65 -4.22
CA PRO A 197 9.94 -45.96 -3.83
C PRO A 197 9.38 -47.16 -4.59
N SER A 198 8.10 -47.10 -4.96
CA SER A 198 7.44 -48.14 -5.76
C SER A 198 8.01 -48.27 -7.18
N ASN A 199 8.76 -47.27 -7.65
CA ASN A 199 9.27 -47.15 -9.02
C ASN A 199 10.81 -47.17 -9.08
N PHE A 200 11.52 -47.48 -7.99
CA PHE A 200 12.99 -47.42 -7.95
C PHE A 200 13.64 -48.44 -8.88
N ALA A 201 14.03 -47.99 -10.07
CA ALA A 201 15.19 -48.59 -10.73
C ALA A 201 16.46 -48.21 -9.93
N ALA A 202 17.35 -49.19 -9.69
CA ALA A 202 18.51 -49.03 -8.81
C ALA A 202 19.42 -47.84 -9.17
N ASN A 203 19.44 -47.44 -10.44
CA ASN A 203 20.33 -46.42 -10.99
C ASN A 203 19.77 -44.98 -10.97
N VAL A 204 18.55 -44.78 -10.46
CA VAL A 204 17.92 -43.46 -10.39
C VAL A 204 18.46 -42.71 -9.16
N GLU A 205 18.89 -41.47 -9.39
CA GLU A 205 19.43 -40.53 -8.39
C GLU A 205 18.73 -39.17 -8.58
N GLY A 206 18.55 -38.40 -7.50
CA GLY A 206 17.90 -37.09 -7.55
C GLY A 206 18.41 -36.16 -6.46
N TYR A 207 18.81 -34.95 -6.82
CA TYR A 207 19.44 -33.98 -5.94
C TYR A 207 18.87 -32.57 -6.16
N MET A 208 18.77 -31.80 -5.07
CA MET A 208 18.48 -30.37 -5.14
C MET A 208 19.69 -29.55 -4.71
N TYR A 209 19.91 -28.45 -5.42
CA TYR A 209 20.88 -27.42 -5.09
C TYR A 209 20.17 -26.08 -5.01
N PHE A 210 20.52 -25.28 -4.02
CA PHE A 210 19.95 -23.95 -3.84
C PHE A 210 20.92 -22.88 -4.32
N VAL A 211 20.41 -21.83 -4.93
CA VAL A 211 21.17 -20.68 -5.43
C VAL A 211 20.62 -19.42 -4.79
N PRO A 212 20.98 -19.16 -3.51
CA PRO A 212 20.48 -18.00 -2.81
C PRO A 212 21.22 -16.73 -3.22
N THR A 213 20.45 -15.72 -3.62
CA THR A 213 20.95 -14.43 -4.08
C THR A 213 20.19 -13.30 -3.41
N VAL A 214 20.91 -12.27 -2.96
CA VAL A 214 20.34 -11.06 -2.38
C VAL A 214 20.39 -9.95 -3.40
N VAL A 215 19.23 -9.35 -3.66
CA VAL A 215 19.08 -8.09 -4.39
C VAL A 215 19.10 -6.96 -3.36
N GLU A 216 20.12 -6.12 -3.40
CA GLU A 216 20.15 -4.84 -2.70
C GLU A 216 19.63 -3.76 -3.64
N TYR A 217 18.62 -3.02 -3.18
CA TYR A 217 18.02 -1.95 -3.93
C TYR A 217 17.66 -0.80 -3.00
N ARG A 218 17.52 0.39 -3.58
CA ARG A 218 17.13 1.59 -2.88
C ARG A 218 15.82 2.10 -3.44
N VAL A 219 15.04 2.68 -2.55
CA VAL A 219 13.79 3.34 -2.88
C VAL A 219 13.82 4.71 -2.20
N PRO A 220 13.18 5.74 -2.75
CA PRO A 220 13.04 6.99 -2.04
C PRO A 220 12.43 6.69 -0.69
N LYS A 221 13.06 7.16 0.37
CA LYS A 221 12.41 7.17 1.67
C LYS A 221 11.10 7.92 1.42
N GLU A 222 9.96 7.31 1.72
CA GLU A 222 8.72 8.10 1.77
C GLU A 222 9.09 9.31 2.61
N LYS A 223 8.84 10.52 2.08
CA LYS A 223 8.89 11.67 2.96
C LYS A 223 7.90 11.32 4.05
N GLU A 224 8.42 10.97 5.24
CA GLU A 224 7.74 11.34 6.44
C GLU A 224 7.38 12.79 6.16
N ILE A 225 6.09 13.03 5.98
CA ILE A 225 5.57 14.34 6.23
C ILE A 225 6.12 14.59 7.63
N GLU A 226 7.14 15.44 7.74
CA GLU A 226 7.56 15.98 9.03
C GLU A 226 6.26 16.58 9.55
N TYR A 227 5.56 15.82 10.40
CA TYR A 227 4.63 16.38 11.32
C TYR A 227 5.51 17.33 12.11
N SER A 228 5.48 18.61 11.76
CA SER A 228 6.17 19.59 12.56
C SER A 228 5.64 19.38 13.98
N ASP A 229 6.51 19.25 14.96
CA ASP A 229 6.17 19.15 16.39
C ASP A 229 5.29 20.33 16.88
N ASN A 230 4.95 21.28 16.02
CA ASN A 230 3.93 22.30 16.23
C ASN A 230 2.48 21.76 16.19
N TYR A 231 2.24 20.50 15.79
CA TYR A 231 0.94 19.86 15.95
C TYR A 231 0.85 19.08 17.26
N GLU A 232 0.87 19.79 18.40
CA GLU A 232 0.42 19.21 19.67
C GLU A 232 -1.11 19.01 19.60
N PHE A 233 -1.54 17.75 19.49
CA PHE A 233 -2.95 17.39 19.71
C PHE A 233 -3.16 17.11 21.20
N SER A 234 -3.78 18.04 21.94
CA SER A 234 -4.09 17.82 23.35
C SER A 234 -5.32 16.91 23.54
N ALA A 235 -5.23 15.99 24.49
CA ALA A 235 -6.14 14.87 24.77
C ALA A 235 -7.68 15.13 24.83
N PHE A 236 -8.42 14.23 24.16
CA PHE A 236 -9.66 13.50 24.50
C PHE A 236 -10.78 14.15 25.35
N HIS A 237 -11.88 14.59 24.71
CA HIS A 237 -13.22 14.68 25.33
C HIS A 237 -14.29 13.87 24.58
N ARG A 238 -15.01 13.02 25.33
CA ARG A 238 -16.02 12.05 24.88
C ARG A 238 -17.41 12.63 25.09
N TYR A 239 -18.21 12.74 24.04
CA TYR A 239 -19.61 13.18 24.16
C TYR A 239 -20.56 12.07 23.74
N SER A 240 -21.59 11.79 24.55
CA SER A 240 -22.56 10.71 24.31
C SER A 240 -23.94 11.25 23.94
N MET A 241 -24.56 10.73 22.88
CA MET A 241 -25.99 10.86 22.58
C MET A 241 -26.72 9.60 22.99
N THR A 242 -27.81 9.72 23.75
CA THR A 242 -28.58 8.55 24.19
C THR A 242 -29.97 8.55 23.59
N HIS A 243 -30.46 7.35 23.27
CA HIS A 243 -31.80 7.15 22.74
C HIS A 243 -32.88 7.70 23.69
N LYS A 244 -33.71 8.65 23.21
CA LYS A 244 -34.70 9.39 24.04
C LYS A 244 -35.64 8.51 24.87
N LYS A 245 -36.02 7.33 24.35
CA LYS A 245 -36.88 6.37 25.08
C LYS A 245 -36.14 5.46 26.06
N ASN A 246 -34.81 5.32 25.95
CA ASN A 246 -34.00 4.45 26.79
C ASN A 246 -32.64 5.11 27.08
N PRO A 247 -32.61 6.18 27.90
CA PRO A 247 -31.40 6.96 28.16
C PRO A 247 -30.33 6.23 28.98
N ASN A 248 -30.65 5.05 29.53
CA ASN A 248 -29.75 4.25 30.38
C ASN A 248 -29.22 2.98 29.68
N ASP A 249 -29.55 2.75 28.41
CA ASP A 249 -29.07 1.58 27.65
C ASP A 249 -27.75 1.97 26.98
N ASP A 250 -26.62 1.54 27.55
CA ASP A 250 -25.27 1.89 27.08
C ASP A 250 -25.01 1.44 25.63
N ARG A 251 -25.71 0.42 25.16
CA ARG A 251 -25.70 -0.05 23.76
C ARG A 251 -26.38 0.92 22.78
N LYS A 252 -27.09 1.92 23.31
CA LYS A 252 -27.80 2.95 22.55
C LYS A 252 -27.22 4.34 22.81
N LYS A 253 -25.97 4.37 23.29
CA LYS A 253 -25.12 5.55 23.37
C LYS A 253 -24.29 5.65 22.09
N TYR A 254 -24.43 6.77 21.42
CA TYR A 254 -23.56 7.15 20.29
C TYR A 254 -22.50 8.11 20.84
N GLU A 255 -21.24 7.92 20.50
CA GLU A 255 -20.15 8.69 21.10
C GLU A 255 -19.30 9.37 20.04
N PHE A 256 -18.93 10.63 20.25
CA PHE A 256 -18.15 11.40 19.27
C PHE A 256 -16.91 12.07 19.88
N TRP A 257 -15.90 12.34 19.02
CA TRP A 257 -14.59 12.94 19.34
C TRP A 257 -14.26 14.09 18.38
N MET A 258 -13.32 14.96 18.75
CA MET A 258 -13.21 16.32 18.21
C MET A 258 -11.72 16.79 18.21
N PHE A 259 -11.17 17.29 17.08
CA PHE A 259 -9.77 17.76 16.98
C PHE A 259 -9.59 19.09 16.19
N ARG A 260 -8.64 19.93 16.63
CA ARG A 260 -8.24 21.21 16.02
C ARG A 260 -6.70 21.35 16.15
N PRO A 261 -5.99 21.91 15.15
CA PRO A 261 -4.62 22.37 15.33
C PRO A 261 -4.55 23.53 16.33
N ILE A 262 -3.67 23.47 17.34
CA ILE A 262 -3.51 24.53 18.35
C ILE A 262 -3.36 25.93 17.73
N ASP A 263 -2.79 26.01 16.52
CA ASP A 263 -2.52 27.26 15.80
C ASP A 263 -3.64 27.76 14.86
N ALA A 264 -4.85 27.16 14.85
CA ALA A 264 -5.92 27.74 14.03
C ALA A 264 -6.20 29.18 14.47
N GLU A 265 -6.39 30.12 13.55
CA GLU A 265 -6.53 31.54 13.93
C GLU A 265 -7.72 31.75 14.91
N PRO A 266 -7.60 32.64 15.92
CA PRO A 266 -8.68 32.95 16.87
C PRO A 266 -9.97 33.48 16.22
N THR A 267 -9.89 33.85 14.95
CA THR A 267 -10.95 34.42 14.11
C THR A 267 -11.79 33.37 13.40
N LEU A 268 -11.40 32.08 13.42
CA LEU A 268 -12.18 31.01 12.80
C LEU A 268 -13.44 30.74 13.65
N SER A 269 -14.60 31.21 13.14
CA SER A 269 -15.93 30.97 13.71
C SER A 269 -16.81 30.29 12.66
N ASP A 270 -16.74 28.96 12.55
CA ASP A 270 -17.60 28.19 11.66
C ASP A 270 -18.85 27.71 12.41
N GLU A 271 -19.97 27.58 11.73
CA GLU A 271 -21.21 27.05 12.32
C GLU A 271 -21.69 25.86 11.48
N PHE A 272 -22.07 24.78 12.15
CA PHE A 272 -22.49 23.54 11.51
C PHE A 272 -23.84 23.08 12.04
N LEU A 273 -24.61 22.47 11.14
CA LEU A 273 -25.84 21.77 11.45
C LEU A 273 -25.68 20.32 11.01
N VAL A 274 -26.02 19.39 11.89
CA VAL A 274 -25.77 17.96 11.66
C VAL A 274 -27.06 17.21 11.87
N GLU A 275 -27.43 16.47 10.85
CA GLU A 275 -28.58 15.57 10.88
C GLU A 275 -28.09 14.15 10.81
N ALA A 276 -28.72 13.26 11.59
CA ALA A 276 -28.42 11.85 11.52
C ALA A 276 -29.73 11.08 11.35
N SER A 277 -29.66 9.95 10.65
CA SER A 277 -30.76 9.02 10.43
C SER A 277 -30.23 7.60 10.48
N SER A 278 -30.95 6.68 11.11
CA SER A 278 -30.60 5.25 11.11
C SER A 278 -31.75 4.43 10.55
N TRP A 279 -31.42 3.38 9.81
CA TRP A 279 -32.40 2.43 9.30
C TRP A 279 -32.27 1.10 10.03
N THR A 280 -33.40 0.50 10.41
CA THR A 280 -33.44 -0.89 10.84
C THR A 280 -34.39 -1.66 9.92
N HIS A 281 -33.99 -2.88 9.50
CA HIS A 281 -34.79 -3.74 8.62
C HIS A 281 -36.24 -3.93 9.10
N GLU A 282 -36.47 -3.86 10.42
CA GLU A 282 -37.79 -4.06 11.03
C GLU A 282 -38.66 -2.80 11.15
N LYS A 283 -38.11 -1.57 11.10
CA LYS A 283 -38.85 -0.35 11.54
C LYS A 283 -38.79 0.84 10.58
N GLY A 284 -38.12 0.71 9.43
CA GLY A 284 -38.01 1.81 8.46
C GLY A 284 -37.05 2.92 8.90
N LEU A 285 -36.92 3.97 8.09
CA LEU A 285 -36.01 5.08 8.33
C LEU A 285 -36.38 5.82 9.62
N LYS A 286 -35.41 6.04 10.49
CA LYS A 286 -35.60 6.78 11.73
C LYS A 286 -34.64 7.96 11.80
N GLU A 287 -35.22 9.14 11.77
CA GLU A 287 -34.49 10.41 11.85
C GLU A 287 -34.21 10.80 13.30
N PHE A 288 -33.03 11.38 13.54
CA PHE A 288 -32.66 11.99 14.81
C PHE A 288 -32.79 13.52 14.70
N PRO A 289 -33.13 14.23 15.79
CA PRO A 289 -33.18 15.68 15.76
C PRO A 289 -31.85 16.28 15.33
N ALA A 290 -31.90 17.27 14.44
CA ALA A 290 -30.72 18.02 14.03
C ALA A 290 -30.01 18.64 15.24
N LYS A 291 -28.69 18.60 15.23
CA LYS A 291 -27.84 19.21 16.25
C LYS A 291 -27.01 20.33 15.64
N TYR A 292 -27.03 21.47 16.32
CA TYR A 292 -26.24 22.63 15.99
C TYR A 292 -24.91 22.59 16.73
N TYR A 293 -23.84 22.93 16.02
CA TYR A 293 -22.50 23.03 16.55
C TYR A 293 -21.90 24.36 16.10
N LYS A 294 -21.38 25.13 17.06
CA LYS A 294 -20.61 26.33 16.76
C LYS A 294 -19.14 26.01 16.99
N LEU A 295 -18.34 26.18 15.95
CA LEU A 295 -16.90 26.05 15.95
C LEU A 295 -16.29 27.43 16.20
N ASP A 296 -15.82 27.68 17.41
CA ASP A 296 -15.09 28.90 17.74
C ASP A 296 -13.89 28.58 18.64
N LYS A 297 -13.15 29.62 19.04
CA LYS A 297 -12.00 29.46 19.94
C LYS A 297 -12.33 28.71 21.24
N ASP A 298 -13.60 28.73 21.66
CA ASP A 298 -14.10 28.13 22.89
C ASP A 298 -14.77 26.75 22.61
N ASN A 299 -15.11 26.43 21.35
CA ASN A 299 -15.79 25.18 20.93
C ASN A 299 -15.26 24.61 19.60
N PRO A 300 -13.99 24.22 19.49
CA PRO A 300 -13.26 24.26 18.22
C PRO A 300 -13.43 23.13 17.17
N PHE A 301 -14.51 22.34 17.13
CA PHE A 301 -14.40 21.02 16.44
C PHE A 301 -15.60 20.48 15.62
N LEU A 302 -15.31 19.60 14.64
CA LEU A 302 -16.28 18.65 14.00
C LEU A 302 -15.58 17.46 13.25
N LEU A 303 -15.77 16.19 13.67
CA LEU A 303 -15.77 14.92 12.86
C LEU A 303 -16.29 13.73 13.74
N TYR A 304 -16.71 12.60 13.15
CA TYR A 304 -17.58 11.57 13.74
C TYR A 304 -16.93 10.20 13.92
N ASP A 305 -17.16 9.58 15.07
CA ASP A 305 -17.13 8.12 15.26
C ASP A 305 -18.52 7.71 15.78
N PHE A 306 -18.96 6.47 15.55
CA PHE A 306 -20.26 5.99 16.01
C PHE A 306 -20.14 4.57 16.55
N HIS A 307 -20.55 4.33 17.79
CA HIS A 307 -20.95 3.00 18.24
C HIS A 307 -22.46 2.85 18.03
N ALA A 308 -22.85 2.09 17.02
CA ALA A 308 -24.23 1.66 16.83
C ALA A 308 -24.20 0.14 16.72
N ASP A 309 -24.97 -0.55 17.56
CA ASP A 309 -25.22 -1.98 17.38
C ASP A 309 -25.93 -2.17 16.02
N TYR A 310 -25.16 -2.62 15.03
CA TYR A 310 -25.58 -3.27 13.77
C TYR A 310 -26.59 -2.55 12.86
N ASN A 311 -26.87 -1.26 13.07
CA ASN A 311 -27.82 -0.52 12.23
C ASN A 311 -27.11 0.51 11.37
N PRO A 312 -27.34 0.53 10.05
CA PRO A 312 -26.82 1.56 9.18
C PRO A 312 -27.20 2.96 9.66
N LEU A 313 -26.27 3.89 9.54
CA LEU A 313 -26.43 5.28 9.93
C LEU A 313 -26.01 6.20 8.80
N ILE A 314 -26.81 7.21 8.53
CA ILE A 314 -26.54 8.32 7.60
C ILE A 314 -26.39 9.58 8.45
N ALA A 315 -25.34 10.36 8.21
CA ALA A 315 -25.20 11.70 8.78
C ALA A 315 -25.01 12.73 7.66
N VAL A 316 -25.73 13.85 7.72
CA VAL A 316 -25.62 14.96 6.78
C VAL A 316 -25.16 16.20 7.53
N ILE A 317 -24.09 16.82 7.05
CA ILE A 317 -23.43 17.95 7.68
C ILE A 317 -23.60 19.17 6.78
N TYR A 318 -24.20 20.21 7.33
CA TYR A 318 -24.33 21.50 6.68
C TYR A 318 -23.42 22.52 7.38
N ARG A 319 -22.76 23.38 6.62
CA ARG A 319 -21.94 24.49 7.12
C ARG A 319 -22.65 25.80 6.81
N LYS A 320 -22.66 26.73 7.76
CA LYS A 320 -23.16 28.09 7.55
C LYS A 320 -22.31 28.76 6.48
N GLY A 321 -22.91 29.11 5.35
CA GLY A 321 -22.17 29.72 4.25
C GLY A 321 -22.08 31.23 4.41
N ILE A 322 -20.98 31.79 3.96
CA ILE A 322 -20.88 33.22 3.66
C ILE A 322 -21.07 33.32 2.14
N GLU A 323 -22.26 33.74 1.71
CA GLU A 323 -22.51 33.96 0.28
C GLU A 323 -21.64 35.14 -0.20
N ASN A 324 -20.76 34.88 -1.16
CA ASN A 324 -20.08 35.95 -1.86
C ASN A 324 -21.10 36.71 -2.70
N GLU A 325 -21.22 38.03 -2.50
CA GLU A 325 -22.21 38.88 -3.20
C GLU A 325 -22.19 38.68 -4.71
N LYS A 326 -21.02 38.40 -5.30
CA LYS A 326 -20.86 38.15 -6.73
C LYS A 326 -21.68 36.97 -7.24
N TYR A 327 -21.90 35.95 -6.40
CA TYR A 327 -22.55 34.69 -6.76
C TYR A 327 -23.90 34.51 -6.06
N LYS A 328 -24.39 35.54 -5.37
CA LYS A 328 -25.62 35.49 -4.57
C LYS A 328 -26.86 35.21 -5.42
N ASP A 329 -26.89 35.64 -6.67
CA ASP A 329 -28.03 35.44 -7.58
C ASP A 329 -27.72 34.43 -8.70
N ASP A 330 -26.58 33.74 -8.62
CA ASP A 330 -26.14 32.74 -9.61
C ASP A 330 -26.67 31.35 -9.24
N GLU A 331 -27.92 31.09 -9.60
CA GLU A 331 -28.62 29.81 -9.35
C GLU A 331 -27.91 28.61 -10.00
N VAL A 332 -27.16 28.83 -11.09
CA VAL A 332 -26.40 27.76 -11.75
C VAL A 332 -25.18 27.41 -10.91
N PHE A 333 -24.44 28.41 -10.44
CA PHE A 333 -23.31 28.23 -9.52
C PHE A 333 -23.75 27.54 -8.24
N LYS A 334 -24.85 27.99 -7.61
CA LYS A 334 -25.36 27.39 -6.37
C LYS A 334 -25.77 25.93 -6.55
N LYS A 335 -26.45 25.61 -7.66
CA LYS A 335 -26.84 24.24 -7.98
C LYS A 335 -25.64 23.33 -8.26
N GLN A 336 -24.58 23.87 -8.87
CA GLN A 336 -23.35 23.12 -9.19
C GLN A 336 -22.44 22.90 -7.98
N PHE A 337 -22.26 23.90 -7.11
CA PHE A 337 -21.32 23.82 -5.98
C PHE A 337 -21.94 23.28 -4.69
N PHE A 338 -23.23 23.52 -4.45
CA PHE A 338 -23.91 23.04 -3.23
C PHE A 338 -24.91 21.91 -3.52
N ASN A 339 -24.91 21.38 -4.76
CA ASN A 339 -25.80 20.32 -5.21
C ASN A 339 -27.30 20.60 -4.97
N GLY A 340 -27.69 21.87 -4.79
CA GLY A 340 -29.06 22.28 -4.45
C GLY A 340 -29.51 21.92 -3.01
N TYR A 341 -28.59 21.45 -2.16
CA TYR A 341 -28.88 21.13 -0.76
C TYR A 341 -28.56 22.34 0.11
N GLU A 342 -29.57 23.18 0.28
CA GLU A 342 -29.60 24.24 1.29
C GLU A 342 -30.52 23.85 2.44
N LYS A 343 -30.18 24.33 3.63
CA LYS A 343 -31.00 24.14 4.82
C LYS A 343 -31.13 25.43 5.59
N GLU A 344 -32.36 25.80 5.88
CA GLU A 344 -32.65 26.92 6.77
C GLU A 344 -32.76 26.41 8.21
N HIS A 345 -32.00 27.04 9.11
CA HIS A 345 -32.10 26.78 10.54
C HIS A 345 -32.05 28.11 11.29
N GLN A 346 -33.12 28.42 12.03
CA GLN A 346 -33.28 29.68 12.76
C GLN A 346 -33.14 30.95 11.89
N GLY A 347 -33.60 30.90 10.64
CA GLY A 347 -33.52 32.03 9.69
C GLY A 347 -32.16 32.20 9.01
N GLU A 348 -31.19 31.34 9.33
CA GLU A 348 -29.86 31.33 8.73
C GLU A 348 -29.74 30.20 7.71
N LYS A 349 -28.99 30.45 6.63
CA LYS A 349 -28.76 29.48 5.56
C LYS A 349 -27.48 28.67 5.79
N TYR A 350 -27.64 27.37 5.69
CA TYR A 350 -26.56 26.40 5.72
C TYR A 350 -26.52 25.66 4.38
N TYR A 351 -25.31 25.38 3.91
CA TYR A 351 -25.08 24.67 2.66
C TYR A 351 -24.49 23.31 2.98
N LEU A 352 -24.86 22.30 2.20
CA LEU A 352 -24.27 20.97 2.32
C LEU A 352 -22.74 21.08 2.28
N TYR A 353 -22.12 20.61 3.36
CA TYR A 353 -20.68 20.58 3.50
C TYR A 353 -20.16 19.18 3.24
N ASP A 354 -20.80 18.19 3.87
CA ASP A 354 -20.38 16.80 3.76
C ASP A 354 -21.51 15.85 4.20
N TRP A 355 -21.37 14.56 3.91
CA TRP A 355 -22.37 13.56 4.21
C TRP A 355 -21.76 12.15 4.31
N TRP A 356 -22.28 11.33 5.22
CA TRP A 356 -21.64 10.11 5.71
C TRP A 356 -22.63 8.96 5.78
N ILE A 357 -22.19 7.76 5.39
CA ILE A 357 -22.96 6.52 5.54
C ILE A 357 -22.06 5.47 6.17
N ARG A 358 -22.55 4.82 7.24
CA ARG A 358 -21.92 3.67 7.87
C ARG A 358 -22.85 2.47 7.73
N GLN A 359 -22.35 1.37 7.17
CA GLN A 359 -23.10 0.10 7.10
C GLN A 359 -22.97 -0.69 8.42
N ALA A 360 -23.73 -1.78 8.56
CA ALA A 360 -23.88 -2.53 9.81
C ALA A 360 -22.58 -3.18 10.35
N ASP A 361 -21.55 -3.32 9.52
CA ASP A 361 -20.21 -3.83 9.85
C ASP A 361 -19.22 -2.74 10.29
N GLY A 362 -19.59 -1.47 10.12
CA GLY A 362 -18.82 -0.32 10.53
C GLY A 362 -17.73 0.12 9.56
N GLU A 363 -17.74 -0.37 8.33
CA GLU A 363 -16.77 0.01 7.31
C GLU A 363 -17.09 1.37 6.67
N MET A 364 -16.03 2.14 6.37
CA MET A 364 -16.12 3.38 5.61
C MET A 364 -16.04 3.08 4.12
N MET A 365 -17.03 3.53 3.35
CA MET A 365 -17.07 3.34 1.90
C MET A 365 -16.72 4.64 1.17
N PRO A 366 -15.71 4.64 0.26
CA PRO A 366 -15.32 5.82 -0.49
C PRO A 366 -16.43 6.24 -1.47
N THR A 367 -16.64 7.55 -1.65
CA THR A 367 -17.58 8.09 -2.64
C THR A 367 -16.85 8.58 -3.90
N LYS A 368 -17.58 8.89 -4.98
CA LYS A 368 -16.99 9.43 -6.21
C LYS A 368 -16.08 10.65 -5.99
N TYR A 369 -16.39 11.51 -5.02
CA TYR A 369 -15.56 12.67 -4.71
C TYR A 369 -14.23 12.31 -4.06
N LEU A 370 -14.21 11.24 -3.27
CA LEU A 370 -12.96 10.70 -2.74
C LEU A 370 -12.15 10.03 -3.87
N PHE A 371 -12.82 9.42 -4.86
CA PHE A 371 -12.17 8.87 -6.05
C PHE A 371 -11.51 9.93 -6.95
N GLU A 372 -11.99 11.18 -6.97
CA GLU A 372 -11.36 12.29 -7.71
C GLU A 372 -9.93 12.63 -7.22
N HIS A 373 -9.57 12.18 -6.02
CA HIS A 373 -8.23 12.33 -5.45
C HIS A 373 -7.32 11.12 -5.69
N PHE A 374 -7.82 10.09 -6.39
CA PHE A 374 -7.09 8.90 -6.76
C PHE A 374 -6.97 8.80 -8.29
N SER A 375 -5.93 8.11 -8.76
CA SER A 375 -5.77 7.86 -10.19
C SER A 375 -6.84 6.89 -10.70
N ASP A 376 -7.26 7.04 -11.95
CA ASP A 376 -8.31 6.22 -12.58
C ASP A 376 -8.05 4.71 -12.43
N ASP A 377 -6.79 4.26 -12.45
CA ASP A 377 -6.43 2.84 -12.28
C ASP A 377 -6.65 2.33 -10.84
N VAL A 378 -6.52 3.19 -9.83
CA VAL A 378 -6.78 2.86 -8.42
C VAL A 378 -8.28 2.79 -8.19
N VAL A 379 -8.99 3.77 -8.73
CA VAL A 379 -10.45 3.84 -8.70
C VAL A 379 -11.04 2.61 -9.38
N GLN A 380 -10.62 2.28 -10.61
CA GLN A 380 -11.15 1.14 -11.35
C GLN A 380 -10.85 -0.21 -10.66
N ARG A 381 -9.67 -0.36 -10.04
CA ARG A 381 -9.36 -1.59 -9.28
C ARG A 381 -10.27 -1.77 -8.07
N PHE A 382 -10.55 -0.68 -7.36
CA PHE A 382 -11.48 -0.69 -6.24
C PHE A 382 -12.89 -1.06 -6.73
N LEU A 383 -13.39 -0.38 -7.76
CA LEU A 383 -14.72 -0.61 -8.32
C LEU A 383 -14.88 -2.05 -8.83
N ASN A 384 -13.90 -2.57 -9.58
CA ASN A 384 -13.91 -3.94 -10.11
C ASN A 384 -13.94 -5.00 -9.00
N TYR A 385 -13.30 -4.74 -7.85
CA TYR A 385 -13.35 -5.66 -6.71
C TYR A 385 -14.78 -5.86 -6.20
N PHE A 386 -15.59 -4.81 -6.24
CA PHE A 386 -16.99 -4.83 -5.81
C PHE A 386 -17.98 -5.08 -6.97
N GLY A 387 -17.48 -5.32 -8.19
CA GLY A 387 -18.32 -5.59 -9.36
C GLY A 387 -19.00 -4.35 -9.95
N TYR A 388 -18.41 -3.18 -9.76
CA TYR A 388 -18.86 -1.92 -10.37
C TYR A 388 -17.84 -1.45 -11.40
N ASP A 389 -18.32 -0.76 -12.42
CA ASP A 389 -17.46 -0.20 -13.48
C ASP A 389 -17.32 1.32 -13.39
N ASP A 390 -18.18 1.98 -12.60
CA ASP A 390 -18.30 3.43 -12.57
C ASP A 390 -18.42 4.00 -11.13
N PRO A 391 -17.65 5.06 -10.78
CA PRO A 391 -17.77 5.78 -9.52
C PRO A 391 -19.18 6.25 -9.17
N GLU A 392 -19.98 6.69 -10.15
CA GLU A 392 -21.33 7.19 -9.91
C GLU A 392 -22.30 6.05 -9.62
N GLU A 393 -22.18 4.93 -10.32
CA GLU A 393 -22.94 3.71 -10.06
C GLU A 393 -22.60 3.13 -8.69
N TRP A 394 -21.31 2.98 -8.35
CA TRP A 394 -20.89 2.57 -7.00
C TRP A 394 -21.45 3.52 -5.94
N THR A 395 -21.26 4.83 -6.16
CA THR A 395 -21.77 5.85 -5.27
C THR A 395 -23.29 5.76 -5.19
N TYR A 396 -24.04 5.49 -6.24
CA TYR A 396 -25.48 5.30 -6.15
C TYR A 396 -25.85 4.07 -5.31
N ASN A 397 -25.14 2.95 -5.47
CA ASN A 397 -25.44 1.69 -4.80
C ASN A 397 -24.99 1.62 -3.33
N ILE A 398 -23.99 2.39 -2.88
CA ILE A 398 -23.69 2.49 -1.44
C ILE A 398 -24.65 3.45 -0.72
N ARG A 399 -25.41 4.24 -1.48
CA ARG A 399 -26.36 5.24 -0.97
C ARG A 399 -27.81 4.75 -0.91
N ASN A 400 -28.15 3.69 -1.66
CA ASN A 400 -29.48 3.10 -1.77
C ASN A 400 -29.42 1.61 -1.44
#